data_AF-G8RXJ6-F1
#
_entry.id   AF-G8RXJ6-F1
#
_cell.length_a   1.000
_cell.length_b   1.000
_cell.length_c   1.000
_cell.angle_alpha   90.00
_cell.angle_beta   90.00
_cell.angle_gamma   90.00
#
_symmetry.space_group_name_H-M   'P 1'
#
loop_
_entity.id
_entity.type
_entity.pdbx_description
1 polymer ?
#
loop_
_entity_poly.entity_id
_entity_poly.type
_entity_poly.pdbx_seq_one_letter_code
_entity_poly.pdbx_strand_id
1 'polypeptide(L)'
;MTSYIRNPLTLVWALLTIVTVVSWLTARDGGSAHVVNVTVTLVVLLIAAVKTHLVIWHFMEVRFAPRWLKLTTGGWLVGLVALLLGFYFAGI
;
A
#
# COMPACT_ATOMS: atom_id res chain seq x y z
N MET A 1 -1.96 23.76 19.52
CA MET A 1 -2.53 23.00 18.38
C MET A 1 -1.50 22.24 17.54
N THR A 2 -0.20 22.51 17.66
CA THR A 2 0.89 21.75 16.99
C THR A 2 1.10 20.32 17.47
N SER A 3 0.51 19.94 18.62
CA SER A 3 0.64 18.57 19.17
C SER A 3 -0.04 17.52 18.30
N TYR A 4 -1.14 17.86 17.60
CA TYR A 4 -1.84 16.94 16.71
C TYR A 4 -1.06 16.60 15.44
N ILE A 5 -0.18 17.49 14.96
CA ILE A 5 0.67 17.25 13.77
C ILE A 5 1.77 16.22 14.06
N ARG A 6 2.17 16.08 15.33
CA ARG A 6 3.22 15.14 15.75
C ARG A 6 2.69 13.74 16.05
N ASN A 7 1.39 13.51 15.96
CA ASN A 7 0.85 12.18 16.15
C ASN A 7 1.24 11.32 14.94
N PRO A 8 1.95 10.18 15.11
CA PRO A 8 2.34 9.33 13.99
C PRO A 8 1.15 8.92 13.10
N LEU A 9 -0.05 8.87 13.68
CA LEU A 9 -1.28 8.56 12.96
C LEU A 9 -1.66 9.66 11.96
N THR A 10 -1.55 10.95 12.31
CA THR A 10 -1.86 12.06 11.40
C THR A 10 -0.82 12.19 10.29
N LEU A 11 0.45 11.89 10.58
CA LEU A 11 1.52 11.81 9.57
C LEU A 11 1.28 10.68 8.57
N VAL A 12 0.95 9.47 9.06
CA VAL A 12 0.64 8.32 8.20
C VAL A 12 -0.60 8.61 7.37
N TRP A 13 -1.64 9.20 7.97
CA TRP A 13 -2.85 9.60 7.25
C TRP A 13 -2.56 10.63 6.14
N ALA A 14 -1.76 11.66 6.44
CA ALA A 14 -1.38 12.67 5.46
C ALA A 14 -0.57 12.04 4.30
N LEU A 15 0.39 11.16 4.62
CA LEU A 15 1.18 10.44 3.63
C LEU A 15 0.30 9.55 2.75
N LEU A 16 -0.66 8.82 3.33
CA LEU A 16 -1.61 8.00 2.57
C LEU A 16 -2.50 8.84 1.64
N THR A 17 -2.92 10.01 2.11
CA THR A 17 -3.70 10.95 1.30
C THR A 17 -2.88 11.46 0.11
N ILE A 18 -1.63 11.87 0.35
CA ILE A 18 -0.71 12.33 -0.72
C ILE A 18 -0.47 11.22 -1.74
N VAL A 19 -0.13 10.01 -1.30
CA VAL A 19 0.07 8.85 -2.20
C VAL A 19 -1.17 8.57 -3.03
N THR A 20 -2.36 8.71 -2.45
CA THR A 20 -3.63 8.49 -3.16
C THR A 20 -3.87 9.58 -4.21
N VAL A 21 -3.61 10.85 -3.88
CA VAL A 21 -3.74 11.97 -4.84
C VAL A 21 -2.73 11.85 -5.98
N VAL A 22 -1.47 11.51 -5.68
CA VAL A 22 -0.42 11.31 -6.69
C VAL A 22 -0.76 10.14 -7.62
N SER A 23 -1.21 9.01 -7.06
CA SER A 23 -1.65 7.86 -7.85
C SER A 23 -2.83 8.22 -8.75
N TRP A 24 -3.81 8.97 -8.22
CA TRP A 24 -4.96 9.42 -8.99
C TRP A 24 -4.60 10.38 -10.12
N LEU A 25 -3.72 11.36 -9.88
CA LEU A 25 -3.23 12.27 -10.91
C LEU A 25 -2.47 11.52 -12.00
N THR A 26 -1.61 10.57 -11.62
CA THR A 26 -0.85 9.74 -12.57
C THR A 26 -1.78 8.87 -13.43
N ALA A 27 -2.84 8.32 -12.83
CA ALA A 27 -3.84 7.54 -13.55
C ALA A 27 -4.74 8.40 -14.44
N ARG A 28 -4.97 9.67 -14.09
CA ARG A 28 -5.84 10.61 -14.83
C ARG A 28 -5.26 10.96 -16.20
N ASP A 29 -3.95 11.17 -16.28
CA ASP A 29 -3.27 11.55 -17.53
C ASP A 29 -2.81 10.31 -18.34
N GLY A 30 -2.72 9.13 -17.73
CA GLY A 30 -2.29 7.88 -18.35
C GLY A 30 -3.35 7.13 -19.19
N GLY A 31 -4.55 7.70 -19.36
CA GLY A 31 -5.70 7.04 -20.00
C GLY A 31 -5.52 6.63 -21.47
N SER A 32 -4.50 7.13 -22.18
CA SER A 32 -4.36 6.92 -23.64
C SER A 32 -3.27 5.92 -24.06
N ALA A 33 -2.44 5.42 -23.15
CA ALA A 33 -1.39 4.45 -23.49
C ALA A 33 -1.22 3.42 -22.35
N HIS A 34 -2.18 2.53 -22.19
CA HIS A 34 -2.04 1.33 -21.35
C HIS A 34 -1.07 0.33 -22.01
N VAL A 35 0.21 0.69 -22.09
CA VAL A 35 1.26 -0.27 -22.39
C VAL A 35 1.49 -1.05 -21.10
N VAL A 36 1.29 -2.36 -21.15
CA VAL A 36 1.55 -3.26 -20.02
C VAL A 36 3.03 -3.19 -19.69
N ASN A 37 3.39 -2.34 -18.73
CA ASN A 37 4.76 -2.11 -18.32
C ASN A 37 4.98 -2.72 -16.94
N VAL A 38 5.86 -3.72 -16.89
CA VAL A 38 6.28 -4.41 -15.66
C VAL A 38 6.64 -3.43 -14.56
N THR A 39 7.36 -2.35 -14.90
CA THR A 39 7.78 -1.32 -13.94
C THR A 39 6.57 -0.61 -13.31
N VAL A 40 5.55 -0.30 -14.10
CA VAL A 40 4.34 0.37 -13.59
C VAL A 40 3.57 -0.56 -12.66
N THR A 41 3.36 -1.82 -13.06
CA THR A 41 2.68 -2.82 -12.23
C THR A 41 3.41 -3.02 -10.90
N LEU A 42 4.74 -3.15 -10.92
CA LEU A 42 5.55 -3.31 -9.71
C LEU A 42 5.45 -2.09 -8.78
N VAL A 43 5.51 -0.88 -9.34
CA VAL A 43 5.37 0.37 -8.55
C VAL A 43 3.99 0.45 -7.90
N VAL A 44 2.93 0.17 -8.64
CA VAL A 44 1.56 0.18 -8.12
C VAL A 44 1.38 -0.86 -7.02
N LEU A 45 1.89 -2.08 -7.21
CA LEU A 45 1.83 -3.13 -6.20
C LEU A 45 2.62 -2.76 -4.94
N LEU A 46 3.79 -2.15 -5.09
CA LEU A 46 4.62 -1.71 -3.97
C LEU A 46 3.90 -0.62 -3.17
N ILE A 47 3.32 0.37 -3.85
CA ILE A 47 2.51 1.41 -3.21
C ILE A 47 1.33 0.79 -2.44
N ALA A 48 0.62 -0.17 -3.05
CA ALA A 48 -0.51 -0.85 -2.41
C ALA A 48 -0.05 -1.67 -1.18
N ALA A 49 1.09 -2.37 -1.28
CA ALA A 49 1.66 -3.15 -0.19
C ALA A 49 2.03 -2.26 1.00
N VAL A 50 2.76 -1.17 0.74
CA VAL A 50 3.15 -0.19 1.78
C VAL A 50 1.92 0.44 2.42
N LYS A 51 0.94 0.87 1.62
CA LYS A 51 -0.32 1.44 2.11
C LYS A 51 -1.04 0.48 3.04
N THR A 52 -1.16 -0.78 2.63
CA THR A 52 -1.84 -1.81 3.41
C THR A 52 -1.09 -2.10 4.72
N HIS A 53 0.24 -2.19 4.68
CA HIS A 53 1.06 -2.37 5.87
C HIS A 53 0.88 -1.22 6.88
N LEU A 54 0.90 0.03 6.39
CA LEU A 54 0.70 1.22 7.23
C LEU A 54 -0.69 1.22 7.88
N VAL A 55 -1.74 0.88 7.14
CA VAL A 55 -3.11 0.78 7.65
C VAL A 55 -3.21 -0.30 8.74
N ILE A 56 -2.71 -1.50 8.47
CA ILE A 56 -2.73 -2.61 9.44
C ILE A 56 -2.00 -2.23 10.72
N TRP A 57 -0.80 -1.64 10.61
CA TRP A 57 0.01 -1.33 11.79
C TRP A 57 -0.50 -0.14 12.60
N HIS A 58 -1.00 0.92 11.95
CA HIS A 58 -1.31 2.19 12.61
C HIS A 58 -2.80 2.40 12.85
N PHE A 59 -3.68 1.93 11.96
CA PHE A 59 -5.13 2.11 12.09
C PHE A 59 -5.81 0.91 12.75
N MET A 60 -5.33 -0.31 12.49
CA MET A 60 -5.85 -1.52 13.16
C MET A 60 -5.11 -1.84 14.46
N GLU A 61 -4.20 -0.96 14.91
CA GLU A 61 -3.38 -1.08 16.13
C GLU A 61 -2.60 -2.41 16.26
N VAL A 62 -2.35 -3.10 15.15
CA VAL A 62 -1.66 -4.39 15.13
C VAL A 62 -0.23 -4.28 15.67
N ARG A 63 0.33 -3.08 15.77
CA ARG A 63 1.60 -2.82 16.46
C ARG A 63 1.61 -3.29 17.92
N PHE A 64 0.48 -3.23 18.63
CA PHE A 64 0.36 -3.68 20.02
C PHE A 64 -0.25 -5.08 20.15
N ALA A 65 -0.68 -5.68 19.04
CA ALA A 65 -1.27 -7.00 19.01
C ALA A 65 -0.25 -8.12 19.30
N PRO A 66 -0.73 -9.29 19.77
CA PRO A 66 0.11 -10.49 19.97
C PRO A 66 0.84 -10.92 18.68
N ARG A 67 2.01 -11.55 18.85
CA ARG A 67 2.94 -11.90 17.75
C ARG A 67 2.29 -12.72 16.63
N TRP A 68 1.35 -13.61 16.96
CA TRP A 68 0.60 -14.39 15.97
C TRP A 68 -0.19 -13.51 15.01
N LEU A 69 -0.89 -12.49 15.51
CA LEU A 69 -1.72 -11.62 14.68
C LEU A 69 -0.87 -10.76 13.72
N LYS A 70 0.31 -10.33 14.18
CA LYS A 70 1.32 -9.63 13.37
C LYS A 70 1.85 -10.53 12.24
N LEU A 71 2.18 -11.78 12.56
CA LEU A 71 2.66 -12.76 11.58
C LEU A 71 1.59 -13.10 10.55
N THR A 72 0.33 -13.29 10.98
CA THR A 72 -0.77 -13.59 10.06
C THR A 72 -1.05 -12.43 9.11
N THR A 73 -1.12 -11.19 9.60
CA THR A 73 -1.34 -10.04 8.72
C THR A 73 -0.16 -9.74 7.80
N GLY A 74 1.08 -9.88 8.30
CA GLY A 74 2.27 -9.75 7.47
C GLY A 74 2.36 -10.85 6.41
N GLY A 75 2.12 -12.09 6.79
CA GLY A 75 2.11 -13.25 5.90
C GLY A 75 1.00 -13.16 4.85
N TRP A 76 -0.20 -12.73 5.25
CA TRP A 76 -1.30 -12.49 4.33
C TRP A 76 -0.96 -11.41 3.30
N LEU A 77 -0.36 -10.29 3.72
CA LEU A 77 0.04 -9.22 2.81
C LEU A 77 1.11 -9.70 1.81
N VAL A 78 2.15 -10.38 2.30
CA VAL A 78 3.22 -10.93 1.44
C VAL A 78 2.66 -11.97 0.47
N GLY A 79 1.80 -12.87 0.96
CA GLY A 79 1.15 -13.89 0.15
C GLY A 79 0.27 -13.28 -0.95
N LEU A 80 -0.49 -12.24 -0.64
CA LEU A 80 -1.35 -11.55 -1.61
C LEU A 80 -0.52 -10.82 -2.68
N VAL A 81 0.55 -10.13 -2.29
CA VAL A 81 1.48 -9.49 -3.23
C VAL A 81 2.14 -10.53 -4.13
N ALA A 82 2.64 -11.63 -3.55
CA ALA A 82 3.26 -12.70 -4.32
C ALA A 82 2.27 -13.36 -5.30
N LEU A 83 1.02 -13.56 -4.88
CA LEU A 83 -0.03 -14.12 -5.72
C LEU A 83 -0.40 -13.21 -6.89
N LEU A 84 -0.54 -11.90 -6.66
CA LEU A 84 -0.79 -10.92 -7.71
C LEU A 84 0.37 -10.83 -8.71
N LEU A 85 1.62 -10.86 -8.23
CA LEU A 85 2.79 -10.94 -9.10
C LEU A 85 2.82 -12.25 -9.88
N GLY A 86 2.46 -13.36 -9.24
CA GLY A 86 2.34 -14.67 -9.87
C GLY A 86 1.37 -14.65 -11.04
N PHE A 87 0.19 -14.06 -10.88
CA PHE A 87 -0.78 -13.89 -11.98
C PHE A 87 -0.23 -13.02 -13.11
N TYR A 88 0.39 -11.89 -12.76
CA TYR A 88 0.99 -11.00 -13.74
C TYR A 88 2.08 -11.70 -14.59
N PHE A 89 2.97 -12.48 -13.96
CA PHE A 89 4.01 -13.23 -14.68
C PHE A 89 3.49 -14.48 -15.38
N ALA A 90 2.40 -15.08 -14.89
CA ALA A 90 1.72 -16.19 -15.56
C ALA A 90 0.93 -15.74 -16.81
N GLY A 91 0.73 -14.43 -16.99
CA GLY A 91 -0.02 -13.87 -18.12
C GLY A 91 -1.53 -14.14 -18.03
N ILE A 92 -2.05 -14.35 -16.82
CA ILE A 92 -3.48 -14.51 -16.52
C ILE A 92 -4.08 -13.15 -16.21
#